data_AF-A0A563DUP4-F1
#
_entry.id   AF-A0A563DUP4-F1
#
_cell.length_a   1.000
_cell.length_b   1.000
_cell.length_c   1.000
_cell.angle_alpha   90.00
_cell.angle_beta   90.00
_cell.angle_gamma   90.00
#
_symmetry.space_group_name_H-M   'P 1'
#
loop_
_entity.id
_entity.type
_entity.pdbx_description
1 polymer ?
#
loop_
_entity_poly.entity_id
_entity_poly.type
_entity_poly.pdbx_seq_one_letter_code
_entity_poly.pdbx_strand_id
1 'polypeptide(L)'
;MPTDVAPLDLAAGHLMTAADLIDGPTALPDLYGLSGLTRLTAGRVSPTPATPDPTVPARSFIEDVRAALEVLDAMDPNDGPADLALLAWHVHELHQIALNQGLL
;
A
#
# COMPACT_ATOMS: atom_id res chain seq x y z
N MET A 1 -21.89 14.56 -1.21
CA MET A 1 -21.65 13.47 -0.26
C MET A 1 -20.20 13.05 -0.42
N PRO A 2 -19.42 12.90 0.64
CA PRO A 2 -18.13 12.23 0.50
C PRO A 2 -18.43 10.84 -0.06
N THR A 3 -17.81 10.48 -1.18
CA THR A 3 -17.81 9.12 -1.69
C THR A 3 -17.16 8.25 -0.63
N ASP A 4 -17.91 7.38 0.02
CA ASP A 4 -17.34 6.37 0.90
C ASP A 4 -16.40 5.50 0.05
N VAL A 5 -15.10 5.75 0.18
CA VAL A 5 -14.07 4.95 -0.49
C VAL A 5 -14.05 3.60 0.20
N ALA A 6 -14.15 2.51 -0.58
CA ALA A 6 -14.09 1.17 0.00
C ALA A 6 -12.72 0.98 0.70
N PRO A 7 -12.65 0.34 1.88
CA PRO A 7 -11.39 0.16 2.61
C PRO A 7 -10.29 -0.51 1.78
N LEU A 8 -10.64 -1.48 0.93
CA LEU A 8 -9.68 -2.12 0.03
C LEU A 8 -9.12 -1.14 -1.03
N ASP A 9 -9.97 -0.27 -1.58
CA ASP A 9 -9.54 0.76 -2.53
C ASP A 9 -8.59 1.74 -1.83
N LEU A 10 -8.90 2.13 -0.59
CA LEU A 10 -8.05 3.00 0.21
C LEU A 10 -6.68 2.36 0.51
N ALA A 11 -6.66 1.11 0.96
CA ALA A 11 -5.42 0.36 1.21
C ALA A 11 -4.58 0.23 -0.07
N ALA A 12 -5.20 -0.11 -1.20
CA ALA A 12 -4.53 -0.17 -2.49
C ALA A 12 -4.01 1.21 -2.94
N GLY A 13 -4.74 2.30 -2.65
CA GLY A 13 -4.32 3.68 -2.94
C GLY A 13 -3.06 4.09 -2.19
N HIS A 14 -2.95 3.72 -0.91
CA HIS A 14 -1.72 3.89 -0.13
C HIS A 14 -0.54 3.13 -0.75
N LEU A 15 -0.75 1.87 -1.15
CA LEU A 15 0.30 1.08 -1.79
C LEU A 15 0.74 1.66 -3.14
N MET A 16 -0.18 2.16 -3.96
CA MET A 16 0.17 2.83 -5.22
C MET A 16 1.00 4.09 -4.95
N THR A 17 0.60 4.90 -3.98
CA THR A 17 1.34 6.11 -3.56
C THR A 17 2.75 5.75 -3.09
N ALA A 18 2.89 4.72 -2.25
CA ALA A 18 4.19 4.21 -1.82
C ALA A 18 5.06 3.80 -3.01
N ALA A 19 4.50 3.03 -3.96
CA ALA A 19 5.25 2.58 -5.13
C ALA A 19 5.76 3.73 -6.00
N ASP A 20 4.98 4.81 -6.14
CA ASP A 20 5.36 5.99 -6.92
C ASP A 20 6.49 6.80 -6.24
N LEU A 21 6.55 6.82 -4.90
CA LEU A 21 7.63 7.52 -4.17
C LEU A 21 9.02 6.93 -4.41
N ILE A 22 9.09 5.63 -4.67
CA ILE A 22 10.36 4.91 -4.89
C ILE A 22 10.57 4.53 -6.37
N ASP A 23 9.67 4.96 -7.26
CA ASP A 23 9.79 4.79 -8.71
C ASP A 23 10.19 6.12 -9.36
N GLY A 24 11.50 6.29 -9.59
CA GLY A 24 12.00 7.50 -10.19
C GLY A 24 13.42 7.34 -10.70
N PRO A 25 13.90 8.27 -11.55
CA PRO A 25 15.22 8.20 -12.18
C PRO A 25 16.38 8.21 -11.16
N THR A 26 16.11 8.62 -9.92
CA THR A 26 17.05 8.64 -8.80
C THR A 26 16.92 7.44 -7.86
N ALA A 27 15.97 6.53 -8.10
CA ALA A 27 15.79 5.33 -7.30
C ALA A 27 17.00 4.41 -7.48
N LEU A 28 17.48 3.84 -6.36
CA LEU A 28 18.51 2.82 -6.41
C LEU A 28 17.99 1.60 -7.20
N PRO A 29 18.84 0.90 -7.98
CA PRO A 29 18.44 -0.26 -8.76
C PRO A 29 17.64 -1.30 -7.96
N ASP A 30 18.00 -1.49 -6.70
CA ASP A 30 17.37 -2.45 -5.78
C ASP A 30 15.93 -2.05 -5.39
N LEU A 31 15.56 -0.77 -5.56
CA LEU A 31 14.24 -0.24 -5.23
C LEU A 31 13.22 -0.36 -6.38
N TYR A 32 13.66 -0.50 -7.63
CA TYR A 32 12.76 -0.73 -8.76
C TYR A 32 11.98 -2.03 -8.61
N GLY A 33 12.63 -3.09 -8.11
CA GLY A 33 11.98 -4.36 -7.80
C GLY A 33 10.92 -4.20 -6.72
N LEU A 34 11.21 -3.43 -5.66
CA LEU A 34 10.26 -3.17 -4.58
C LEU A 34 9.06 -2.35 -5.06
N SER A 35 9.26 -1.32 -5.89
CA SER A 35 8.15 -0.56 -6.48
C SER A 35 7.21 -1.46 -7.29
N GLY A 36 7.77 -2.31 -8.16
CA GLY A 36 6.99 -3.25 -8.95
C GLY A 36 6.19 -4.24 -8.08
N LEU A 37 6.82 -4.78 -7.03
CA LEU A 37 6.16 -5.65 -6.06
C LEU A 37 5.03 -4.93 -5.33
N THR A 38 5.25 -3.68 -4.90
CA THR A 38 4.22 -2.88 -4.22
C THR A 38 3.01 -2.63 -5.12
N ARG A 39 3.20 -2.30 -6.41
CA ARG A 39 2.08 -2.13 -7.36
C ARG A 39 1.33 -3.43 -7.61
N LEU A 40 2.05 -4.55 -7.71
CA LEU A 40 1.43 -5.86 -7.87
C LEU A 40 0.57 -6.20 -6.65
N THR A 41 1.06 -5.94 -5.44
CA THR A 41 0.29 -6.14 -4.20
C THR A 41 -0.91 -5.22 -4.15
N ALA A 42 -0.78 -3.94 -4.53
CA ALA A 42 -1.90 -3.01 -4.62
C ALA A 42 -3.02 -3.53 -5.54
N GLY A 43 -2.66 -4.01 -6.73
CA GLY A 43 -3.62 -4.58 -7.68
C GLY A 43 -4.29 -5.88 -7.21
N ARG A 44 -3.68 -6.63 -6.28
CA ARG A 44 -4.30 -7.79 -5.62
C ARG A 44 -5.26 -7.37 -4.52
N VAL A 45 -4.95 -6.28 -3.79
CA VAL A 45 -5.81 -5.73 -2.75
C VAL A 45 -7.07 -5.12 -3.35
N SER A 46 -6.93 -4.33 -4.41
CA SER A 46 -8.08 -3.81 -5.17
C SER A 46 -7.72 -3.57 -6.64
N PRO A 47 -8.61 -3.93 -7.59
CA PRO A 47 -8.48 -3.55 -8.99
C PRO A 47 -8.75 -2.06 -9.24
N THR A 48 -9.31 -1.34 -8.27
CA THR A 48 -9.68 0.07 -8.34
C THR A 48 -9.07 0.87 -7.18
N PRO A 49 -7.73 1.01 -7.11
CA PRO A 49 -7.09 1.78 -6.05
C PRO A 49 -7.67 3.19 -5.95
N ALA A 50 -7.91 3.64 -4.72
CA ALA A 50 -8.33 5.01 -4.47
C ALA A 50 -7.25 5.98 -4.95
N THR A 51 -7.68 7.10 -5.54
CA THR A 51 -6.75 8.17 -5.88
C THR A 51 -6.32 8.87 -4.59
N PRO A 52 -5.01 9.13 -4.39
CA PRO A 52 -4.55 9.84 -3.20
C PRO A 52 -5.23 11.21 -3.08
N ASP A 53 -5.65 11.55 -1.86
CA ASP A 53 -6.22 12.85 -1.55
C ASP A 53 -5.09 13.90 -1.52
N PRO A 54 -5.12 14.93 -2.38
CA PRO A 54 -4.06 15.94 -2.46
C PRO A 54 -3.94 16.82 -1.22
N THR A 55 -4.92 16.75 -0.30
CA THR A 55 -4.89 17.50 0.96
C THR A 55 -4.12 16.77 2.07
N VAL A 56 -3.86 15.47 1.90
CA VAL A 56 -3.08 14.69 2.86
C VAL A 56 -1.59 14.98 2.66
N PRO A 57 -0.83 15.30 3.72
CA PRO A 57 0.61 15.50 3.62
C PRO A 57 1.31 14.28 3.03
N ALA A 58 2.34 14.53 2.21
CA ALA A 58 3.18 13.47 1.66
C ALA A 58 3.81 12.64 2.79
N ARG A 59 3.73 11.32 2.64
CA ARG A 59 4.25 10.31 3.57
C ARG A 59 5.53 9.69 3.02
N SER A 60 6.32 9.04 3.88
CA SER A 60 7.37 8.13 3.43
C SER A 60 6.75 6.85 2.87
N PHE A 61 7.54 6.08 2.10
CA PHE A 61 7.13 4.76 1.62
C PHE A 61 6.61 3.88 2.77
N ILE A 62 7.34 3.86 3.89
CA ILE A 62 7.00 3.02 5.05
C ILE A 62 5.70 3.48 5.68
N GLU A 63 5.49 4.79 5.79
CA GLU A 63 4.28 5.35 6.36
C GLU A 63 3.04 5.00 5.51
N ASP A 64 3.14 5.02 4.19
CA ASP A 64 2.03 4.60 3.32
C ASP A 64 1.79 3.09 3.37
N VAL A 65 2.84 2.24 3.36
CA VAL A 65 2.65 0.79 3.50
C VAL A 65 2.04 0.44 4.87
N ARG A 66 2.47 1.12 5.94
CA ARG A 66 1.87 0.96 7.28
C ARG A 66 0.40 1.39 7.28
N ALA A 67 0.07 2.52 6.67
CA ALA A 67 -1.31 2.98 6.58
C ALA A 67 -2.19 1.99 5.81
N ALA A 68 -1.68 1.38 4.73
CA ALA A 68 -2.38 0.31 4.04
C ALA A 68 -2.66 -0.89 4.96
N LEU A 69 -1.67 -1.31 5.76
CA LEU A 69 -1.82 -2.40 6.72
C LEU A 69 -2.85 -2.08 7.80
N GLU A 70 -2.81 -0.87 8.36
CA GLU A 70 -3.78 -0.41 9.37
C GLU A 70 -5.22 -0.43 8.84
N VAL A 71 -5.42 -0.08 7.56
CA VAL A 71 -6.73 -0.16 6.92
C VAL A 71 -7.20 -1.61 6.79
N LEU A 72 -6.32 -2.53 6.37
CA LEU A 72 -6.66 -3.95 6.23
C LEU A 72 -6.93 -4.61 7.60
N ASP A 73 -6.13 -4.30 8.61
CA ASP A 73 -6.27 -4.84 9.97
C ASP A 73 -7.53 -4.33 10.69
N ALA A 74 -8.04 -3.16 10.29
CA ALA A 74 -9.26 -2.58 10.85
C ALA A 74 -10.55 -3.17 10.25
N MET A 75 -10.47 -3.94 9.15
CA MET A 75 -11.63 -4.55 8.52
C MET A 75 -12.17 -5.72 9.34
N ASP A 76 -13.49 -5.84 9.46
CA ASP A 76 -14.10 -7.05 10.01
C ASP A 76 -13.81 -8.23 9.06
N PRO A 77 -13.28 -9.36 9.57
CA PRO A 77 -12.99 -10.53 8.73
C PRO A 77 -14.20 -11.08 7.97
N ASN A 78 -15.43 -10.79 8.42
CA ASN A 78 -16.67 -11.21 7.77
C ASN A 78 -17.16 -10.24 6.69
N ASP A 79 -16.69 -8.99 6.72
CA ASP A 79 -17.04 -7.95 5.75
C ASP A 79 -15.98 -7.81 4.62
N GLY A 80 -14.82 -8.44 4.80
CA GLY A 80 -13.73 -8.47 3.83
C GLY A 80 -13.76 -9.65 2.86
N PRO A 81 -12.80 -9.69 1.92
CA PRO A 81 -12.63 -10.83 1.03
C PRO A 81 -12.12 -12.05 1.81
N ALA A 82 -12.37 -13.26 1.30
CA ALA A 82 -12.00 -14.50 1.97
C ALA A 82 -10.48 -14.65 2.21
N ASP A 83 -9.66 -13.94 1.44
CA ASP A 83 -8.21 -13.91 1.54
C ASP A 83 -7.65 -12.66 2.23
N LEU A 84 -8.48 -11.88 2.96
CA LEU A 84 -8.07 -10.65 3.65
C LEU A 84 -6.80 -10.84 4.50
N ALA A 85 -6.72 -11.91 5.30
CA ALA A 85 -5.56 -12.19 6.14
C ALA A 85 -4.27 -12.44 5.31
N LEU A 86 -4.40 -13.06 4.14
CA LEU A 86 -3.28 -13.28 3.22
C LEU A 86 -2.86 -11.96 2.55
N LEU A 87 -3.81 -11.08 2.23
CA LEU A 87 -3.51 -9.75 1.70
C LEU A 87 -2.77 -8.89 2.74
N ALA A 88 -3.26 -8.85 3.99
CA ALA A 88 -2.60 -8.15 5.09
C ALA A 88 -1.18 -8.69 5.34
N TRP A 89 -0.99 -10.01 5.30
CA TRP A 89 0.34 -10.60 5.42
C TRP A 89 1.30 -10.16 4.30
N HIS A 90 0.86 -10.12 3.03
CA HIS A 90 1.73 -9.63 1.95
C HIS A 90 2.13 -8.16 2.15
N VAL A 91 1.22 -7.32 2.63
CA VAL A 91 1.52 -5.90 2.95
C VAL A 91 2.51 -5.81 4.11
N HIS A 92 2.35 -6.66 5.13
CA HIS A 92 3.31 -6.76 6.23
C HIS A 92 4.72 -7.14 5.73
N GLU A 93 4.83 -8.12 4.82
CA GLU A 93 6.13 -8.51 4.24
C GLU A 93 6.77 -7.36 3.44
N LEU A 94 5.98 -6.58 2.70
CA LEU A 94 6.50 -5.38 2.02
C LEU A 94 7.09 -4.37 3.01
N HIS A 95 6.41 -4.16 4.15
CA HIS A 95 6.90 -3.30 5.22
C HIS A 95 8.22 -3.80 5.81
N GLN A 96 8.34 -5.11 6.06
CA GLN A 96 9.59 -5.71 6.56
C GLN A 96 10.73 -5.62 5.55
N ILE A 97 10.45 -5.86 4.27
CA ILE A 97 11.45 -5.71 3.20
C ILE A 97 11.95 -4.27 3.18
N ALA A 98 11.06 -3.28 3.22
CA ALA A 98 11.43 -1.87 3.20
C ALA A 98 12.31 -1.46 4.38
N LEU A 99 11.98 -1.90 5.60
CA LEU A 99 12.81 -1.69 6.78
C LEU A 99 14.21 -2.30 6.61
N ASN A 100 14.30 -3.51 6.05
CA ASN A 100 15.57 -4.19 5.82
C ASN A 100 16.42 -3.54 4.70
N GLN A 101 15.78 -2.79 3.79
CA GLN A 101 16.46 -1.97 2.78
C GLN A 101 16.88 -0.58 3.29
N GLY A 102 16.53 -0.24 4.55
CA GLY A 102 16.88 1.05 5.16
C GLY A 102 16.02 2.22 4.67
N LEU A 103 14.86 1.95 4.09
CA LEU A 103 13.84 2.99 3.88
C LEU A 103 13.33 3.41 5.27
N LEU A 104 13.20 4.72 5.52
CA LEU A 104 12.64 5.30 6.76
C LEU A 104 11.62 6.37 6.36
#